data_AF-A0A448MIL1-F1
#
_entry.id   AF-A0A448MIL1-F1
#
_cell.length_a   1.000
_cell.length_b   1.000
_cell.length_c   1.000
_cell.angle_alpha   90.00
_cell.angle_beta   90.00
_cell.angle_gamma   90.00
#
_symmetry.space_group_name_H-M   'P 1'
#
loop_
_entity.id
_entity.type
_entity.pdbx_description
1 polymer ?
#
loop_
_entity_poly.entity_id
_entity_poly.type
_entity_poly.pdbx_seq_one_letter_code
_entity_poly.pdbx_strand_id
1 'polypeptide(L)' 'MVIYTFFKSATEKFKVIPHPEVIRLINNEDAVVIDLRTLDEFQRGHIINSINLLPSDIKNANLGKIEQHKENH' A
#
# COMPACT_ATOMS: atom_id res chain seq x y z
N MET A 1 15.28 -14.81 -8.86
CA MET A 1 14.65 -15.30 -7.61
C MET A 1 14.69 -14.16 -6.61
N VAL A 2 13.54 -13.61 -6.21
CA VAL A 2 13.47 -12.63 -5.13
C VAL A 2 12.47 -13.17 -4.12
N ILE A 3 13.01 -13.90 -3.14
CA ILE A 3 12.28 -14.31 -1.93
C ILE A 3 12.85 -13.42 -0.83
N TYR A 4 12.17 -12.33 -0.52
CA TYR A 4 12.40 -11.55 0.70
C TYR A 4 11.25 -11.84 1.67
N THR A 5 11.37 -13.00 2.31
CA THR A 5 11.36 -13.14 3.77
C THR A 5 10.20 -12.50 4.56
N PHE A 6 9.26 -13.37 4.94
CA PHE A 6 8.37 -13.22 6.10
C PHE A 6 9.16 -13.48 7.40
N PHE A 7 9.51 -12.44 8.16
CA PHE A 7 9.90 -12.62 9.56
C PHE A 7 9.27 -11.52 10.42
N LYS A 8 8.00 -11.70 10.82
CA LYS A 8 7.42 -11.17 12.08
C LYS A 8 5.90 -11.38 12.29
N SER A 9 5.25 -12.26 11.54
CA SER A 9 3.77 -12.36 11.50
C SER A 9 3.02 -12.76 12.78
N ALA A 10 3.67 -12.91 13.94
CA ALA A 10 3.00 -13.31 15.19
C ALA A 10 2.68 -12.15 16.16
N THR A 11 3.23 -10.94 15.96
CA THR A 11 3.00 -9.77 16.84
C THR A 11 2.56 -8.50 16.11
N GLU A 12 2.32 -8.59 14.80
CA GLU A 12 2.09 -7.43 13.95
C GLU A 12 0.59 -7.13 13.81
N LYS A 13 0.20 -5.86 14.02
CA LYS A 13 -1.17 -5.35 13.82
C LYS A 13 -1.61 -5.34 12.35
N PHE A 14 -0.85 -5.98 11.47
CA PHE A 14 -1.10 -6.03 10.02
C PHE A 14 -1.07 -7.48 9.54
N LYS A 15 -1.95 -7.78 8.57
CA LYS A 15 -2.05 -9.09 7.94
C LYS A 15 -1.22 -9.08 6.66
N VAL A 16 -0.35 -10.06 6.49
CA VAL A 16 0.31 -10.30 5.19
C VAL A 16 -0.59 -11.21 4.35
N ILE A 17 -0.83 -10.83 3.11
CA ILE A 17 -1.76 -11.51 2.20
C ILE A 17 -1.03 -12.01 0.93
N PRO A 18 -1.42 -13.15 0.34
CA PRO A 18 -0.84 -13.66 -0.90
C PRO A 18 -1.38 -12.91 -2.13
N HIS A 19 -0.66 -13.02 -3.26
CA HIS A 19 -1.00 -12.34 -4.52
C HIS A 19 -2.46 -12.54 -4.99
N PRO A 20 -3.05 -13.76 -4.97
CA PRO A 20 -4.43 -13.94 -5.39
C PRO A 20 -5.43 -13.16 -4.52
N GLU A 21 -5.16 -13.04 -3.23
CA GLU A 21 -6.00 -12.28 -2.29
C GLU A 21 -5.89 -10.77 -2.57
N VAL A 22 -4.69 -10.26 -2.87
CA VAL A 22 -4.48 -8.87 -3.29
C VAL A 22 -5.30 -8.53 -4.55
N ILE A 23 -5.25 -9.38 -5.57
CA ILE A 23 -6.02 -9.17 -6.81
C ILE A 23 -7.52 -9.17 -6.54
N ARG A 24 -8.01 -10.08 -5.68
CA ARG A 24 -9.42 -10.12 -5.30
C ARG A 24 -9.85 -8.81 -4.62
N LEU A 25 -9.05 -8.34 -3.66
CA LEU A 25 -9.30 -7.10 -2.91
C LEU A 25 -9.36 -5.87 -3.82
N ILE A 26 -8.38 -5.74 -4.73
CA ILE A 26 -8.32 -4.62 -5.68
C ILE A 26 -9.52 -4.62 -6.62
N ASN A 27 -9.91 -5.79 -7.13
CA ASN A 27 -10.94 -5.87 -8.17
C ASN A 27 -12.37 -5.95 -7.64
N ASN A 28 -12.59 -6.45 -6.42
CA ASN A 28 -13.93 -6.80 -5.93
C ASN A 28 -14.27 -6.21 -4.56
N GLU A 29 -13.31 -5.60 -3.85
CA GLU A 29 -13.51 -5.11 -2.47
C GLU A 29 -13.00 -3.67 -2.29
N ASP A 30 -12.97 -2.87 -3.38
CA ASP A 30 -12.63 -1.44 -3.40
C ASP A 30 -11.34 -1.10 -2.62
N ALA A 31 -10.35 -1.98 -2.70
CA ALA A 31 -9.13 -1.81 -1.92
C ALA A 31 -8.27 -0.65 -2.43
N VAL A 32 -7.82 0.20 -1.51
CA VAL A 32 -6.85 1.26 -1.79
C VAL A 32 -5.43 0.71 -1.64
N VAL A 33 -4.64 0.81 -2.71
CA VAL A 33 -3.25 0.39 -2.73
C VAL A 33 -2.34 1.56 -2.37
N ILE A 34 -1.54 1.43 -1.32
CA ILE A 34 -0.55 2.43 -0.92
C ILE A 34 0.85 1.89 -1.24
N ASP A 35 1.60 2.63 -2.07
CA ASP A 35 2.97 2.30 -2.42
C ASP A 35 3.94 3.15 -1.59
N LEU A 36 4.74 2.50 -0.75
CA LEU A 36 5.64 3.14 0.20
C LEU A 36 7.05 3.39 -0.34
N ARG A 37 7.28 3.07 -1.62
CA ARG A 37 8.59 3.27 -2.28
C ARG A 37 8.87 4.74 -2.53
N THR A 38 10.11 5.05 -2.91
CA THR A 38 10.47 6.41 -3.29
C THR A 38 9.68 6.87 -4.52
N LEU A 39 9.48 8.18 -4.67
CA LEU A 39 8.75 8.73 -5.82
C LEU A 39 9.39 8.33 -7.16
N ASP A 40 10.72 8.28 -7.22
CA ASP A 40 11.49 7.90 -8.40
C ASP A 40 11.22 6.42 -8.79
N GLU A 41 11.17 5.49 -7.82
CA GLU A 41 10.76 4.10 -8.07
C GLU A 41 9.30 3.98 -8.53
N PHE A 42 8.42 4.76 -7.92
CA PHE A 42 7.00 4.78 -8.26
C PHE A 42 6.77 5.27 -9.70
N GLN A 43 7.48 6.32 -10.11
CA GLN A 43 7.41 6.89 -11.45
C GLN A 43 7.91 5.94 -12.54
N ARG A 44 8.91 5.10 -12.23
CA ARG A 44 9.39 4.05 -13.16
C ARG A 44 8.37 2.94 -13.43
N GLY A 45 7.41 2.75 -12.52
CA GLY A 45 6.37 1.74 -12.65
C GLY A 45 5.73 1.43 -11.29
N HIS A 46 4.41 1.52 -11.26
CA HIS A 46 3.59 1.27 -10.08
C HIS A 46 2.30 0.55 -10.47
N ILE A 47 1.60 0.02 -9.45
CA ILE A 47 0.27 -0.56 -9.63
C ILE A 47 -0.69 0.56 -10.00
N ILE A 48 -1.48 0.39 -11.06
CA ILE A 48 -2.47 1.38 -11.51
C ILE A 48 -3.39 1.76 -10.34
N ASN A 49 -3.68 3.05 -10.19
CA ASN A 49 -4.49 3.65 -9.11
C ASN A 49 -3.91 3.53 -7.69
N SER A 50 -2.65 3.07 -7.54
CA SER A 50 -1.99 3.14 -6.24
C SER A 50 -1.58 4.57 -5.87
N ILE A 51 -1.56 4.86 -4.56
CA ILE A 51 -1.17 6.15 -4.02
C ILE A 51 0.25 6.01 -3.47
N ASN A 52 1.19 6.81 -3.98
CA ASN A 52 2.52 6.89 -3.40
C ASN A 52 2.50 7.72 -2.11
N LEU A 53 2.98 7.12 -1.02
CA LEU A 53 3.07 7.76 0.28
C LEU A 53 4.35 7.32 0.97
N LEU A 54 5.25 8.25 1.31
CA LEU A 54 6.49 7.86 1.97
C LEU A 54 6.21 7.47 3.42
N PRO A 55 6.93 6.46 3.98
CA PRO A 55 6.82 6.12 5.40
C PRO A 55 7.09 7.30 6.33
N SER A 56 7.90 8.27 5.89
CA SER A 56 8.12 9.54 6.60
C SER A 56 6.85 10.38 6.70
N ASP A 57 6.03 10.43 5.64
CA ASP A 57 4.80 11.21 5.60
C ASP A 57 3.73 10.61 6.51
N ILE A 58 3.68 9.28 6.61
CA ILE A 58 2.83 8.55 7.55
C ILE A 58 3.23 8.86 8.99
N LYS A 59 4.53 8.80 9.31
CA LYS A 59 5.04 9.09 10.66
C LYS A 59 4.80 10.54 11.07
N ASN A 60 4.81 11.46 10.12
CA ASN A 60 4.54 12.88 10.33
C ASN A 60 3.04 13.22 10.31
N ALA A 61 2.14 12.22 10.22
CA ALA A 61 0.69 12.39 10.15
C ALA A 61 0.20 13.28 8.99
N ASN A 62 1.01 13.44 7.92
CA ASN A 62 0.65 14.20 6.74
C ASN A 62 -0.22 13.35 5.79
N LEU A 63 -1.40 12.95 6.27
CA LEU A 63 -2.33 12.06 5.57
C LEU A 63 -3.29 12.81 4.64
N GLY A 64 -3.05 14.09 4.34
CA GLY A 64 -3.95 14.91 3.51
C GLY A 64 -4.30 14.29 2.14
N LYS A 65 -3.39 13.48 1.58
CA LYS A 65 -3.64 12.72 0.33
C LYS A 65 -4.59 11.52 0.51
N ILE A 66 -4.64 10.93 1.70
CA ILE A 66 -5.55 9.82 2.04
C ILE A 66 -6.93 10.35 2.40
N GLU A 67 -7.00 11.45 3.15
CA GLU A 67 -8.28 12.04 3.57
C GLU A 67 -9.11 12.52 2.36
N GLN A 68 -8.46 13.03 1.31
CA GLN A 68 -9.13 13.36 0.03
C GLN A 68 -9.78 12.14 -0.65
N HIS A 69 -9.31 10.91 -0.39
CA HIS A 69 -9.89 9.68 -0.91
C HIS A 69 -10.97 9.08 -0.02
N LYS A 70 -11.13 9.54 1.23
CA LYS A 70 -12.23 9.13 2.11
C LYS A 70 -13.54 9.87 1.83
N GLU A 71 -13.48 11.10 1.32
CA GLU A 71 -14.68 11.94 1.13
C GLU A 71 -15.49 11.62 -0.14
N ASN A 72 -15.07 10.63 -0.95
CA ASN A 72 -15.80 10.22 -2.15
C ASN A 72 -16.46 8.83 -2.01
N HIS A 73 -17.07 8.55 -0.86
CA HIS A 73 -18.03 7.45 -0.66
C HIS A 73 -19.24 7.96 0.12
#